data_AF-A0A6N9CZ92-F1
#
_entry.id   AF-A0A6N9CZ92-F1
#
_cell.length_a   1.000
_cell.length_b   1.000
_cell.length_c   1.000
_cell.angle_alpha   90.00
_cell.angle_beta   90.00
_cell.angle_gamma   90.00
#
_symmetry.space_group_name_H-M   'P 1'
#
loop_
_entity.id
_entity.type
_entity.pdbx_description
1 polymer ?
#
loop_
_entity_poly.entity_id
_entity_poly.type
_entity_poly.pdbx_seq_one_letter_code
_entity_poly.pdbx_strand_id
1 'polypeptide(L)'
;MQVAARKTPARINMPQYSSKAVFEAVVNAIAHRDYSIADTPIRIFMFKDRLEIESPGSLPKGLTTEQIESSSSWRNEIIANLFRRIPVGELAGSSHRAYLMEHRECGVSIIEKETQETCGYLPNYNVEGGSKVVLTIPAAKLTLSPSTSTVTIRCRGEPLSGVEVLVLFPNKTWQKTESDKAGEAPFDFYTSHLPLTVYAAAHRYSANSYHDWLPNQGNLVLELRELNDGGSAIFTDSECTIPGLNGIINPKRDKFDRLFLYADNMTIDEGKNQPVSIQLGNLVKLTDSIGKRLVVAFVEFSDIFKLLEYRTI
;
A
#
# COMPACT_ATOMS: atom_id res chain seq x y z
N MET A 1 14.48 -4.13 -14.05
CA MET A 1 13.43 -4.73 -13.20
C MET A 1 12.82 -3.63 -12.34
N GLN A 2 11.57 -3.26 -12.60
CA GLN A 2 10.80 -2.42 -11.70
C GLN A 2 10.03 -3.34 -10.75
N VAL A 3 10.03 -2.99 -9.46
CA VAL A 3 9.23 -3.68 -8.46
C VAL A 3 8.27 -2.63 -7.94
N ALA A 4 6.99 -2.72 -8.32
CA ALA A 4 5.99 -1.98 -7.58
C ALA A 4 5.94 -2.59 -6.18
N ALA A 5 5.66 -1.78 -5.17
CA ALA A 5 5.44 -2.29 -3.85
C ALA A 5 4.14 -1.70 -3.32
N ARG A 6 3.25 -2.58 -2.89
CA ARG A 6 2.06 -2.19 -2.15
C ARG A 6 2.39 -2.27 -0.67
N LYS A 7 2.17 -1.20 0.11
CA LYS A 7 2.29 -1.28 1.57
C LYS A 7 0.97 -1.80 2.16
N THR A 8 1.00 -2.96 2.81
CA THR A 8 -0.14 -3.56 3.52
C THR A 8 0.29 -4.54 4.61
N PRO A 9 0.00 -4.33 5.91
CA PRO A 9 0.80 -3.52 6.85
C PRO A 9 2.34 -3.58 6.70
N ALA A 10 2.88 -4.54 5.94
CA ALA A 10 4.26 -4.61 5.49
C ALA A 10 4.37 -4.37 3.97
N ARG A 11 5.58 -4.10 3.47
CA ARG A 11 5.83 -3.93 2.03
C ARG A 11 5.63 -5.25 1.29
N ILE A 12 4.59 -5.35 0.47
CA ILE A 12 4.36 -6.46 -0.46
C ILE A 12 4.91 -6.03 -1.82
N ASN A 13 6.02 -6.64 -2.23
CA ASN A 13 6.59 -6.43 -3.55
C ASN A 13 5.69 -7.10 -4.60
N MET A 14 5.29 -6.34 -5.61
CA MET A 14 4.67 -6.80 -6.84
C MET A 14 5.74 -6.79 -7.93
N PRO A 15 6.49 -7.90 -8.09
CA PRO A 15 7.53 -7.98 -9.09
C PRO A 15 6.90 -8.02 -10.49
N GLN A 16 7.60 -7.46 -11.48
CA GLN A 16 7.20 -7.55 -12.90
C GLN A 16 7.17 -8.99 -13.43
N TYR A 17 7.86 -9.92 -12.75
CA TYR A 17 7.98 -11.32 -13.13
C TYR A 17 7.87 -12.19 -11.87
N SER A 18 7.21 -13.35 -11.98
CA SER A 18 7.26 -14.36 -10.90
C SER A 18 8.69 -14.85 -10.75
N SER A 19 9.21 -14.82 -9.52
CA SER A 19 10.53 -15.36 -9.21
C SER A 19 10.61 -16.86 -9.49
N LYS A 20 9.48 -17.59 -9.36
CA LYS A 20 9.38 -19.01 -9.71
C LYS A 20 9.49 -19.22 -11.21
N ALA A 21 8.75 -18.44 -12.01
CA ALA A 21 8.80 -18.52 -13.47
C ALA A 21 10.22 -18.25 -14.00
N VAL A 22 10.88 -17.19 -13.49
CA VAL A 22 12.24 -16.83 -13.90
C VAL A 22 13.25 -17.90 -13.47
N PHE A 23 13.15 -18.40 -12.24
CA PHE A 23 14.01 -19.48 -11.75
C PHE A 23 13.89 -20.71 -12.66
N GLU A 24 12.67 -21.14 -12.96
CA GLU A 24 12.43 -22.32 -13.79
C GLU A 24 12.92 -22.14 -15.23
N ALA A 25 12.70 -20.95 -15.79
CA ALA A 25 13.17 -20.61 -17.12
C ALA A 25 14.70 -20.67 -17.22
N VAL A 26 15.42 -20.19 -16.20
CA VAL A 26 16.89 -20.24 -16.16
C VAL A 26 17.39 -21.68 -15.96
N VAL A 27 16.80 -22.44 -15.04
CA VAL A 27 17.16 -23.85 -14.83
C VAL A 27 16.93 -24.66 -16.11
N ASN A 28 15.80 -24.47 -16.79
CA ASN A 28 15.51 -25.14 -18.06
C ASN A 28 16.50 -24.74 -19.15
N ALA A 29 16.84 -23.44 -19.25
CA ALA A 29 17.84 -22.99 -20.22
C ALA A 29 19.19 -23.68 -20.02
N ILE A 30 19.63 -23.90 -18.76
CA ILE A 30 20.88 -24.57 -18.43
C ILE A 30 20.79 -26.08 -18.64
N ALA A 31 19.70 -26.71 -18.23
CA ALA A 31 19.51 -28.15 -18.33
C ALA A 31 19.39 -28.64 -19.78
N HIS A 32 18.77 -27.83 -20.65
CA HIS A 32 18.55 -28.17 -22.06
C HIS A 32 19.52 -27.53 -23.05
N ARG A 33 20.49 -26.74 -22.55
CA ARG A 33 21.55 -26.14 -23.37
C ARG A 33 22.27 -27.22 -24.18
N ASP A 34 22.53 -26.93 -25.45
CA ASP A 34 23.45 -27.72 -26.26
C ASP A 34 24.91 -27.38 -25.89
N TYR A 35 25.52 -28.24 -25.07
CA TYR A 35 26.90 -28.08 -24.62
C TYR A 35 27.95 -28.40 -25.69
N SER A 36 27.55 -28.92 -26.86
CA SER A 36 28.48 -29.05 -28.00
C SER A 36 28.86 -27.69 -28.61
N ILE A 37 28.03 -26.66 -28.38
CA ILE A 37 28.27 -25.29 -28.84
C ILE A 37 29.07 -24.54 -27.75
N ALA A 38 30.38 -24.46 -27.91
CA ALA A 38 31.28 -23.87 -26.92
C ALA A 38 31.17 -22.33 -26.84
N ASP A 39 31.06 -21.65 -27.99
CA ASP A 39 31.24 -20.18 -28.07
C ASP A 39 29.96 -19.36 -27.90
N THR A 40 28.82 -20.01 -27.64
CA THR A 40 27.53 -19.31 -27.44
C THR A 40 27.04 -19.52 -26.01
N PRO A 41 27.09 -18.51 -25.12
CA PRO A 41 26.52 -18.61 -23.78
C PRO A 41 24.98 -18.51 -23.83
N ILE A 42 24.32 -18.88 -22.73
CA ILE A 42 22.91 -18.51 -22.51
C ILE A 42 22.88 -17.00 -22.31
N ARG A 43 22.03 -16.28 -23.04
CA ARG A 43 21.87 -14.83 -22.92
C ARG A 43 20.53 -14.50 -22.30
N ILE A 44 20.52 -13.51 -21.41
CA ILE A 44 19.30 -13.01 -20.78
C ILE A 44 19.19 -11.53 -21.11
N PHE A 45 18.16 -11.17 -21.86
CA PHE A 45 17.85 -9.79 -22.22
C PHE A 45 16.64 -9.30 -21.45
N MET A 46 16.77 -8.17 -20.77
CA MET A 46 15.68 -7.55 -20.05
C MET A 46 15.28 -6.27 -20.77
N PHE A 47 14.09 -6.28 -21.37
CA PHE A 47 13.48 -5.12 -22.00
C PHE A 47 12.50 -4.44 -21.04
N LYS A 48 11.92 -3.32 -21.47
CA LYS A 48 10.93 -2.58 -20.68
C LYS A 48 9.65 -3.41 -20.44
N ASP A 49 9.29 -4.26 -21.39
CA ASP A 49 8.02 -4.96 -21.49
C ASP A 49 8.13 -6.48 -21.47
N ARG A 50 9.35 -7.04 -21.48
CA ARG A 50 9.58 -8.50 -21.51
C ARG A 50 10.99 -8.90 -21.09
N LEU A 51 11.14 -10.14 -20.66
CA LEU A 51 12.41 -10.82 -20.42
C LEU A 51 12.58 -11.88 -21.51
N GLU A 52 13.73 -11.90 -22.18
CA GLU A 52 14.07 -12.93 -23.16
C GLU A 52 15.26 -13.76 -22.66
N ILE A 53 15.14 -15.08 -22.72
CA ILE A 53 16.20 -16.03 -22.37
C ILE A 53 16.53 -16.83 -23.62
N GLU A 54 17.73 -16.63 -24.14
CA GLU A 54 18.26 -17.35 -25.29
C GLU A 54 19.12 -18.52 -24.84
N SER A 55 18.75 -19.74 -25.23
CA SER A 55 19.56 -20.94 -25.02
C SER A 55 20.08 -21.51 -26.36
N PRO A 56 21.38 -21.82 -26.47
CA PRO A 56 21.94 -22.49 -27.64
C PRO A 56 21.38 -23.90 -27.85
N GLY A 57 21.10 -24.23 -29.12
CA GLY A 57 20.58 -25.52 -29.56
C GLY A 57 19.20 -25.41 -30.21
N SER A 58 18.80 -26.43 -30.96
CA SER A 58 17.46 -26.55 -31.53
C SER A 58 16.45 -27.05 -30.49
N LEU A 59 15.21 -27.36 -30.87
CA LEU A 59 14.39 -28.31 -30.11
C LEU A 59 14.85 -29.75 -30.38
N PRO A 60 14.59 -30.73 -29.49
CA PRO A 60 14.83 -32.13 -29.78
C PRO A 60 14.06 -32.56 -31.05
N LYS A 61 14.63 -33.52 -31.81
CA LYS A 61 14.11 -33.91 -33.13
C LYS A 61 12.64 -34.34 -33.04
N GLY A 62 11.78 -33.69 -33.83
CA GLY A 62 10.35 -34.01 -33.92
C GLY A 62 9.43 -33.23 -32.97
N LEU A 63 9.97 -32.32 -32.14
CA LEU A 63 9.17 -31.45 -31.29
C LEU A 63 8.94 -30.08 -31.92
N THR A 64 7.69 -29.63 -31.91
CA THR A 64 7.33 -28.25 -32.20
C THR A 64 7.23 -27.43 -30.91
N THR A 65 7.21 -26.12 -31.04
CA THR A 65 7.03 -25.19 -29.92
C THR A 65 5.75 -25.44 -29.13
N GLU A 66 4.69 -25.92 -29.80
CA GLU A 66 3.42 -26.28 -29.15
C GLU A 66 3.46 -27.62 -28.37
N GLN A 67 4.52 -28.42 -28.56
CA GLN A 67 4.67 -29.75 -27.94
C GLN A 67 5.77 -29.78 -26.88
N ILE A 68 6.37 -28.62 -26.55
CA ILE A 68 7.45 -28.52 -25.56
C ILE A 68 6.99 -29.00 -24.18
N GLU A 69 5.73 -28.76 -23.82
CA GLU A 69 5.15 -29.21 -22.55
C GLU A 69 5.11 -30.73 -22.37
N SER A 70 4.93 -31.48 -23.46
CA SER A 70 4.75 -32.95 -23.42
C SER A 70 6.05 -33.72 -23.61
N SER A 71 7.19 -33.01 -23.70
CA SER A 71 8.49 -33.62 -23.95
C SER A 71 9.34 -33.71 -22.68
N SER A 72 9.79 -34.92 -22.35
CA SER A 72 10.70 -35.19 -21.22
C SER A 72 12.10 -35.57 -21.65
N SER A 73 12.44 -35.37 -22.91
CA SER A 73 13.76 -35.72 -23.45
C SER A 73 14.82 -34.69 -23.04
N TRP A 74 15.71 -35.09 -22.14
CA TRP A 74 16.88 -34.32 -21.75
C TRP A 74 18.02 -34.55 -22.74
N ARG A 75 18.73 -33.49 -23.14
CA ARG A 75 19.95 -33.64 -23.94
C ARG A 75 21.13 -34.16 -23.14
N ASN A 76 21.19 -33.79 -21.86
CA ASN A 76 22.26 -34.16 -20.96
C ASN A 76 21.70 -34.74 -19.67
N GLU A 77 21.62 -36.06 -19.61
CA GLU A 77 21.11 -36.78 -18.42
C GLU A 77 22.00 -36.58 -17.18
N ILE A 78 23.29 -36.31 -17.35
CA ILE A 78 24.21 -36.07 -16.23
C ILE A 78 23.81 -34.76 -15.52
N ILE A 79 23.58 -33.69 -16.28
CA ILE A 79 23.16 -32.39 -15.74
C ILE A 79 21.75 -32.51 -15.13
N ALA A 80 20.83 -33.19 -15.81
CA ALA A 80 19.49 -33.41 -15.27
C ALA A 80 19.51 -34.19 -13.94
N ASN A 81 20.31 -35.27 -13.86
CA ASN A 81 20.46 -36.05 -12.63
C ASN A 81 21.18 -35.28 -11.52
N LEU A 82 22.12 -34.40 -11.88
CA LEU A 82 22.79 -33.52 -10.93
C LEU A 82 21.80 -32.50 -10.33
N PHE A 83 20.99 -31.83 -11.17
CA PHE A 83 20.03 -30.82 -10.73
C PHE A 83 18.92 -31.40 -9.83
N ARG A 84 18.58 -32.69 -10.03
CA ARG A 84 17.67 -33.43 -9.14
C ARG A 84 18.23 -33.70 -7.74
N ARG A 85 19.54 -33.55 -7.55
CA ARG A 85 20.24 -33.85 -6.28
C ARG A 85 20.77 -32.60 -5.58
N ILE A 86 20.84 -31.47 -6.29
CA ILE A 86 21.29 -30.20 -5.70
C ILE A 86 20.13 -29.53 -4.99
N PRO A 87 20.19 -29.34 -3.65
CA PRO A 87 19.18 -28.61 -2.92
C PRO A 87 19.26 -27.12 -3.23
N VAL A 88 18.10 -26.45 -3.32
CA VAL A 88 18.03 -25.04 -3.78
C VAL A 88 18.37 -24.03 -2.68
N GLY A 89 18.39 -24.46 -1.41
CA GLY A 89 18.67 -23.57 -0.28
C GLY A 89 17.72 -22.35 -0.24
N GLU A 90 18.27 -21.17 0.04
CA GLU A 90 17.53 -19.89 0.15
C GLU A 90 17.49 -19.06 -1.15
N LEU A 91 17.66 -19.66 -2.33
CA LEU A 91 17.63 -18.89 -3.59
C LEU A 91 16.27 -18.21 -3.83
N ALA A 92 16.30 -16.98 -4.34
CA ALA A 92 15.07 -16.22 -4.61
C ALA A 92 14.19 -16.96 -5.64
N GLY A 93 12.94 -17.28 -5.27
CA GLY A 93 12.00 -18.04 -6.12
C GLY A 93 11.99 -19.55 -5.88
N SER A 94 12.90 -20.09 -5.05
CA SER A 94 12.97 -21.52 -4.74
C SER A 94 12.07 -21.99 -3.60
N SER A 95 11.36 -21.08 -2.93
CA SER A 95 10.71 -21.29 -1.63
C SER A 95 9.66 -22.40 -1.56
N HIS A 96 9.35 -23.05 -2.67
CA HIS A 96 8.40 -24.16 -2.76
C HIS A 96 9.03 -25.46 -3.31
N ARG A 97 10.36 -25.52 -3.49
CA ARG A 97 11.06 -26.68 -4.04
C ARG A 97 12.23 -27.13 -3.18
N ALA A 98 12.43 -28.44 -3.11
CA ALA A 98 13.57 -29.02 -2.38
C ALA A 98 14.86 -29.00 -3.22
N TYR A 99 14.76 -29.18 -4.55
CA TYR A 99 15.89 -29.35 -5.47
C TYR A 99 15.79 -28.46 -6.71
N LEU A 100 16.90 -28.21 -7.41
CA LEU A 100 16.94 -27.29 -8.57
C LEU A 100 15.94 -27.73 -9.64
N MET A 101 15.71 -29.03 -9.75
CA MET A 101 14.73 -29.64 -10.61
C MET A 101 13.96 -30.73 -9.87
N GLU A 102 12.64 -30.73 -9.98
CA GLU A 102 11.78 -31.78 -9.41
C GLU A 102 11.42 -32.84 -10.47
N HIS A 103 10.96 -34.01 -10.02
CA HIS A 103 10.77 -35.23 -10.82
C HIS A 103 9.64 -35.18 -11.89
N ARG A 104 9.11 -34.00 -12.23
CA ARG A 104 7.93 -33.90 -13.09
C ARG A 104 8.20 -33.03 -14.31
N GLU A 105 7.59 -33.45 -15.42
CA GLU A 105 7.48 -32.80 -16.72
C GLU A 105 6.68 -31.48 -16.62
N CYS A 106 7.01 -30.63 -15.65
CA CYS A 106 6.20 -29.49 -15.22
C CYS A 106 6.95 -28.15 -15.30
N GLY A 107 8.19 -28.13 -15.77
CA GLY A 107 8.94 -26.87 -15.77
C GLY A 107 8.33 -25.84 -16.71
N VAL A 108 7.92 -26.27 -17.90
CA VAL A 108 7.27 -25.39 -18.88
C VAL A 108 5.91 -24.92 -18.37
N SER A 109 5.08 -25.83 -17.84
CA SER A 109 3.76 -25.48 -17.30
C SER A 109 3.83 -24.59 -16.05
N ILE A 110 4.90 -24.68 -15.25
CA ILE A 110 5.14 -23.73 -14.15
C ILE A 110 5.46 -22.35 -14.69
N ILE A 111 6.31 -22.24 -15.72
CA ILE A 111 6.61 -20.95 -16.36
C ILE A 111 5.32 -20.37 -16.94
N GLU A 112 4.51 -21.16 -17.64
CA GLU A 112 3.24 -20.71 -18.21
C GLU A 112 2.26 -20.22 -17.15
N LYS A 113 1.96 -21.08 -16.16
CA LYS A 113 1.03 -20.78 -15.08
C LYS A 113 1.43 -19.52 -14.31
N GLU A 114 2.68 -19.47 -13.84
CA GLU A 114 3.16 -18.34 -13.02
C GLU A 114 3.25 -17.05 -13.84
N THR A 115 3.58 -17.12 -15.13
CA THR A 115 3.58 -15.95 -16.02
C THR A 115 2.16 -15.45 -16.26
N GLN A 116 1.21 -16.35 -16.52
CA GLN A 116 -0.20 -16.02 -16.71
C GLN A 116 -0.81 -15.42 -15.44
N GLU A 117 -0.53 -15.98 -14.27
CA GLU A 117 -0.98 -15.44 -12.98
C GLU A 117 -0.37 -14.05 -12.69
N THR A 118 0.87 -13.82 -13.11
CA THR A 118 1.59 -12.55 -12.83
C THR A 118 1.17 -11.42 -13.77
N CYS A 119 1.04 -11.68 -15.07
CA CYS A 119 0.84 -10.62 -16.07
C CYS A 119 -0.41 -10.79 -16.96
N GLY A 120 -1.12 -11.93 -16.88
CA GLY A 120 -2.30 -12.23 -17.69
C GLY A 120 -2.01 -12.75 -19.10
N TYR A 121 -0.74 -12.89 -19.49
CA TYR A 121 -0.31 -13.38 -20.80
C TYR A 121 0.50 -14.67 -20.66
N LEU A 122 0.51 -15.51 -21.69
CA LEU A 122 1.38 -16.67 -21.77
C LEU A 122 2.79 -16.27 -22.21
N PRO A 123 3.84 -17.00 -21.77
CA PRO A 123 5.17 -16.88 -22.33
C PRO A 123 5.18 -17.43 -23.77
N ASN A 124 6.19 -17.06 -24.55
CA ASN A 124 6.36 -17.53 -25.92
C ASN A 124 7.72 -18.21 -26.10
N TYR A 125 7.73 -19.38 -26.73
CA TYR A 125 8.95 -20.07 -27.16
C TYR A 125 9.09 -19.95 -28.67
N ASN A 126 10.24 -19.43 -29.12
CA ASN A 126 10.57 -19.33 -30.53
C ASN A 126 11.90 -20.03 -30.83
N VAL A 127 12.03 -20.62 -32.01
CA VAL A 127 13.30 -21.20 -32.49
C VAL A 127 13.85 -20.30 -33.59
N GLU A 128 14.96 -19.61 -33.30
CA GLU A 128 15.61 -18.74 -34.26
C GLU A 128 16.72 -19.48 -35.01
N GLY A 129 16.69 -19.40 -36.34
CA GLY A 129 17.75 -19.95 -37.20
C GLY A 129 18.02 -21.44 -37.02
N GLY A 130 17.07 -22.20 -36.48
CA GLY A 130 17.16 -23.66 -36.25
C GLY A 130 18.20 -24.09 -35.21
N SER A 131 18.86 -23.15 -34.52
CA SER A 131 20.02 -23.41 -33.65
C SER A 131 19.97 -22.67 -32.32
N LYS A 132 18.89 -21.92 -32.06
CA LYS A 132 18.71 -21.15 -30.83
C LYS A 132 17.25 -21.19 -30.41
N VAL A 133 16.98 -21.46 -29.14
CA VAL A 133 15.65 -21.35 -28.53
C VAL A 133 15.59 -20.06 -27.74
N VAL A 134 14.55 -19.25 -27.97
CA VAL A 134 14.29 -17.99 -27.27
C VAL A 134 12.98 -18.10 -26.51
N LEU A 135 13.05 -17.99 -25.18
CA LEU A 135 11.88 -17.89 -24.31
C LEU A 135 11.62 -16.42 -23.98
N THR A 136 10.45 -15.93 -24.32
CA THR A 136 9.98 -14.58 -24.02
C THR A 136 8.93 -14.61 -22.93
N ILE A 137 9.24 -13.99 -21.77
CA ILE A 137 8.33 -13.82 -20.64
C ILE A 137 7.85 -12.35 -20.62
N PRO A 138 6.56 -12.06 -20.88
CA PRO A 138 6.03 -10.70 -20.81
C PRO A 138 6.09 -10.12 -19.38
N ALA A 139 6.32 -8.81 -19.27
CA ALA A 139 6.33 -8.10 -18.00
C ALA A 139 4.91 -7.76 -17.54
N ALA A 140 4.62 -7.93 -16.25
CA ALA A 140 3.37 -7.45 -15.68
C ALA A 140 3.25 -5.92 -15.77
N LYS A 141 2.08 -5.45 -16.23
CA LYS A 141 1.72 -4.04 -16.16
C LYS A 141 1.42 -3.67 -14.70
N LEU A 142 2.23 -2.79 -14.14
CA LEU A 142 2.12 -2.32 -12.75
C LEU A 142 1.04 -1.23 -12.59
N THR A 143 -0.12 -1.39 -13.22
CA THR A 143 -1.21 -0.40 -13.14
C THR A 143 -2.09 -0.72 -11.94
N LEU A 144 -1.91 -0.02 -10.84
CA LEU A 144 -2.82 -0.08 -9.70
C LEU A 144 -3.97 0.89 -9.93
N SER A 145 -5.19 0.37 -10.12
CA SER A 145 -6.41 1.19 -10.03
C SER A 145 -6.82 1.26 -8.56
N PRO A 146 -6.93 2.45 -7.95
CA PRO A 146 -7.49 2.56 -6.61
C PRO A 146 -8.98 2.18 -6.61
N SER A 147 -9.46 1.60 -5.52
CA SER A 147 -10.89 1.54 -5.22
C SER A 147 -11.29 2.82 -4.51
N THR A 148 -12.17 3.60 -5.13
CA THR A 148 -12.75 4.80 -4.50
C THR A 148 -13.86 4.39 -3.53
N SER A 149 -13.81 4.89 -2.30
CA SER A 149 -14.88 4.75 -1.31
C SER A 149 -15.22 6.10 -0.71
N THR A 150 -16.48 6.29 -0.35
CA THR A 150 -16.98 7.60 0.07
C THR A 150 -17.40 7.57 1.53
N VAL A 151 -17.03 8.63 2.27
CA VAL A 151 -17.59 8.94 3.57
C VAL A 151 -18.64 10.04 3.37
N THR A 152 -19.89 9.77 3.69
CA THR A 152 -20.98 10.74 3.60
C THR A 152 -21.18 11.42 4.95
N ILE A 153 -21.19 12.74 4.96
CA ILE A 153 -21.36 13.56 6.15
C ILE A 153 -22.75 14.21 6.14
N ARG A 154 -23.46 14.08 7.26
CA ARG A 154 -24.83 14.59 7.41
C ARG A 154 -25.02 15.31 8.75
N CYS A 155 -26.05 16.14 8.81
CA CYS A 155 -26.58 16.71 10.04
C CYS A 155 -28.09 16.83 9.96
N ARG A 156 -28.78 16.20 10.91
CA ARG A 156 -30.23 16.01 10.92
C ARG A 156 -30.74 15.36 9.63
N GLY A 157 -29.94 14.44 9.06
CA GLY A 157 -30.25 13.73 7.82
C GLY A 157 -29.94 14.49 6.52
N GLU A 158 -29.62 15.78 6.58
CA GLU A 158 -29.25 16.60 5.41
C GLU A 158 -27.74 16.53 5.13
N PRO A 159 -27.30 16.56 3.86
CA PRO A 159 -25.88 16.53 3.51
C PRO A 159 -25.14 17.79 3.96
N LEU A 160 -23.91 17.61 4.47
CA LEU A 160 -23.06 18.72 4.92
C LEU A 160 -21.83 18.89 4.05
N SER A 161 -21.67 20.07 3.46
CA SER A 161 -20.49 20.48 2.69
C SER A 161 -19.48 21.22 3.55
N GLY A 162 -18.21 21.12 3.18
CA GLY A 162 -17.12 21.84 3.84
C GLY A 162 -16.65 21.20 5.14
N VAL A 163 -16.90 19.90 5.33
CA VAL A 163 -16.46 19.15 6.50
C VAL A 163 -15.12 18.49 6.19
N GLU A 164 -14.12 18.76 7.01
CA GLU A 164 -12.83 18.08 6.91
C GLU A 164 -12.97 16.65 7.42
N VAL A 165 -12.59 15.69 6.57
CA VAL A 165 -12.60 14.26 6.87
C VAL A 165 -11.18 13.72 6.79
N LEU A 166 -10.72 13.09 7.86
CA LEU A 166 -9.41 12.44 7.94
C LEU A 166 -9.59 10.95 8.16
N VAL A 167 -8.91 10.15 7.34
CA VAL A 167 -8.85 8.69 7.46
C VAL A 167 -7.47 8.28 7.94
N LEU A 168 -7.41 7.58 9.07
CA LEU A 168 -6.21 7.04 9.68
C LEU A 168 -6.09 5.54 9.37
N PHE A 169 -4.92 5.17 8.88
CA PHE A 169 -4.57 3.78 8.58
C PHE A 169 -3.92 3.11 9.81
N PRO A 170 -3.99 1.77 9.95
CA PRO A 170 -3.39 1.04 11.08
C PRO A 170 -1.87 1.26 11.26
N ASN A 171 -1.16 1.57 10.18
CA ASN A 171 0.27 1.89 10.19
C ASN A 171 0.56 3.35 10.58
N LYS A 172 -0.45 4.08 11.05
CA LYS A 172 -0.40 5.50 11.44
C LYS A 172 -0.15 6.49 10.28
N THR A 173 -0.30 6.09 9.02
CA THR A 173 -0.40 7.07 7.92
C THR A 173 -1.83 7.58 7.81
N TRP A 174 -2.06 8.70 7.12
CA TRP A 174 -3.40 9.28 6.98
C TRP A 174 -3.62 9.86 5.58
N GLN A 175 -4.89 10.03 5.23
CA GLN A 175 -5.37 10.83 4.10
C GLN A 175 -6.43 11.80 4.60
N LYS A 176 -6.56 12.97 3.96
CA LYS A 176 -7.55 13.99 4.31
C LYS A 176 -8.23 14.51 3.05
N THR A 177 -9.52 14.75 3.14
CA THR A 177 -10.33 15.38 2.09
C THR A 177 -11.42 16.24 2.73
N GLU A 178 -12.21 16.93 1.92
CA GLU A 178 -13.31 17.77 2.36
C GLU A 178 -14.61 17.30 1.71
N SER A 179 -15.73 17.40 2.42
CA SER A 179 -17.03 17.01 1.88
C SER A 179 -17.58 18.02 0.86
N ASP A 180 -18.11 17.51 -0.24
CA ASP A 180 -18.71 18.31 -1.30
C ASP A 180 -20.16 18.76 -0.98
N LYS A 181 -20.86 19.32 -1.98
CA LYS A 181 -22.26 19.80 -1.81
C LYS A 181 -23.26 18.68 -1.54
N ALA A 182 -22.94 17.43 -1.91
CA ALA A 182 -23.75 16.25 -1.59
C ALA A 182 -23.36 15.65 -0.22
N GLY A 183 -22.43 16.29 0.50
CA GLY A 183 -21.88 15.79 1.75
C GLY A 183 -20.94 14.60 1.56
N GLU A 184 -20.43 14.39 0.35
CA GLU A 184 -19.57 13.26 0.02
C GLU A 184 -18.09 13.64 0.11
N ALA A 185 -17.33 12.84 0.85
CA ALA A 185 -15.88 12.94 0.99
C ALA A 185 -15.25 11.68 0.37
N PRO A 186 -14.80 11.74 -0.91
CA PRO A 186 -14.24 10.58 -1.59
C PRO A 186 -12.79 10.32 -1.20
N PHE A 187 -12.44 9.04 -1.07
CA PHE A 187 -11.08 8.57 -0.81
C PHE A 187 -10.69 7.44 -1.76
N ASP A 188 -9.47 7.51 -2.27
CA ASP A 188 -8.89 6.49 -3.12
C ASP A 188 -8.03 5.54 -2.29
N PHE A 189 -8.53 4.32 -2.13
CA PHE A 189 -7.85 3.26 -1.40
C PHE A 189 -7.27 2.25 -2.36
N TYR A 190 -5.97 1.97 -2.21
CA TYR A 190 -5.39 0.76 -2.80
C TYR A 190 -5.64 -0.47 -1.92
N THR A 191 -6.11 -0.27 -0.68
CA THR A 191 -6.39 -1.33 0.29
C THR A 191 -7.69 -1.05 1.03
N SER A 192 -8.76 -1.74 0.64
CA SER A 192 -10.11 -1.55 1.16
C SER A 192 -10.52 -2.58 2.22
N HIS A 193 -9.69 -3.58 2.54
CA HIS A 193 -10.00 -4.64 3.52
C HIS A 193 -9.39 -4.43 4.92
N LEU A 194 -8.70 -3.31 5.14
CA LEU A 194 -8.13 -2.99 6.45
C LEU A 194 -9.12 -2.14 7.25
N PRO A 195 -9.24 -2.35 8.58
CA PRO A 195 -10.03 -1.48 9.43
C PRO A 195 -9.34 -0.11 9.50
N LEU A 196 -10.06 0.94 9.13
CA LEU A 196 -9.62 2.33 9.14
C LEU A 196 -10.40 3.10 10.21
N THR A 197 -9.75 4.12 10.77
CA THR A 197 -10.43 5.07 11.67
C THR A 197 -10.69 6.36 10.92
N VAL A 198 -11.92 6.86 10.98
CA VAL A 198 -12.36 8.06 10.27
C VAL A 198 -12.70 9.14 11.29
N TYR A 199 -12.24 10.34 11.05
CA TYR A 199 -12.54 11.53 11.86
C TYR A 199 -13.15 12.60 10.97
N ALA A 200 -14.14 13.31 11.49
CA ALA A 200 -14.79 14.42 10.81
C ALA A 200 -14.85 15.64 11.73
N ALA A 201 -14.54 16.81 11.19
CA ALA A 201 -14.58 18.07 11.91
C ALA A 201 -14.95 19.25 10.99
N ALA A 202 -15.69 20.21 11.54
CA ALA A 202 -16.06 21.43 10.84
C ALA A 202 -16.39 22.56 11.82
N HIS A 203 -16.21 23.81 11.35
CA HIS A 203 -16.74 24.98 12.04
C HIS A 203 -18.27 24.87 12.16
N ARG A 204 -18.84 25.23 13.32
CA ARG A 204 -20.28 25.08 13.67
C ARG A 204 -20.77 23.65 13.89
N TYR A 205 -19.91 22.64 13.85
CA TYR A 205 -20.32 21.25 14.08
C TYR A 205 -19.42 20.54 15.10
N SER A 206 -19.99 19.56 15.81
CA SER A 206 -19.25 18.68 16.72
C SER A 206 -18.28 17.79 15.96
N ALA A 207 -17.21 17.38 16.63
CA ALA A 207 -16.33 16.35 16.12
C ALA A 207 -17.09 15.00 16.08
N ASN A 208 -16.78 14.15 15.10
CA ASN A 208 -17.23 12.77 15.10
C ASN A 208 -16.08 11.85 14.67
N SER A 209 -16.09 10.62 15.17
CA SER A 209 -15.09 9.60 14.88
C SER A 209 -15.76 8.24 14.75
N TYR A 210 -15.30 7.44 13.79
CA TYR A 210 -15.71 6.06 13.61
C TYR A 210 -14.48 5.16 13.53
N HIS A 211 -14.50 4.06 14.26
CA HIS A 211 -13.41 3.10 14.33
C HIS A 211 -13.79 1.84 13.56
N ASP A 212 -12.79 1.14 13.02
CA ASP A 212 -12.96 -0.14 12.32
C ASP A 212 -13.82 -0.08 11.05
N TRP A 213 -13.77 1.04 10.31
CA TRP A 213 -14.41 1.12 9.00
C TRP A 213 -13.66 0.27 7.97
N LEU A 214 -14.40 -0.57 7.25
CA LEU A 214 -13.88 -1.40 6.16
C LEU A 214 -14.42 -0.87 4.82
N PRO A 215 -13.62 -0.15 4.02
CA PRO A 215 -14.09 0.45 2.76
C PRO A 215 -14.68 -0.55 1.76
N ASN A 216 -14.25 -1.82 1.81
CA ASN A 216 -14.80 -2.88 0.95
C ASN A 216 -16.18 -3.40 1.38
N GLN A 217 -16.63 -3.09 2.61
CA GLN A 217 -17.94 -3.51 3.13
C GLN A 217 -19.02 -2.44 2.89
N GLY A 218 -18.65 -1.24 2.49
CA GLY A 218 -19.58 -0.18 2.10
C GLY A 218 -19.10 1.21 2.46
N ASN A 219 -19.86 2.20 1.99
CA ASN A 219 -19.67 3.60 2.34
C ASN A 219 -20.00 3.84 3.81
N LEU A 220 -19.31 4.80 4.41
CA LEU A 220 -19.54 5.21 5.80
C LEU A 220 -20.41 6.45 5.82
N VAL A 221 -21.36 6.51 6.77
CA VAL A 221 -22.14 7.72 7.03
C VAL A 221 -21.80 8.24 8.41
N LEU A 222 -21.40 9.51 8.52
CA LEU A 222 -21.15 10.19 9.78
C LEU A 222 -22.16 11.31 10.01
N GLU A 223 -22.81 11.28 11.17
CA GLU A 223 -23.79 12.28 11.58
C GLU A 223 -23.15 13.29 12.55
N LEU A 224 -23.03 14.55 12.14
CA LEU A 224 -22.50 15.62 12.98
C LEU A 224 -23.64 16.38 13.65
N ARG A 225 -23.35 16.95 14.82
CA ARG A 225 -24.31 17.79 15.55
C ARG A 225 -23.93 19.26 15.39
N GLU A 226 -24.90 20.09 15.07
CA GLU A 226 -24.73 21.54 15.02
C GLU A 226 -24.41 22.12 16.41
N LEU A 227 -23.44 23.03 16.45
CA LEU A 227 -23.01 23.78 17.63
C LEU A 227 -23.20 25.28 17.36
N ASN A 228 -24.04 25.93 18.16
CA ASN A 228 -24.41 27.33 17.96
C ASN A 228 -23.21 28.30 18.08
N ASP A 229 -22.33 28.05 19.05
CA ASP A 229 -21.28 29.01 19.45
C ASP A 229 -19.86 28.43 19.31
N GLY A 230 -19.65 27.48 18.39
CA GLY A 230 -18.39 26.75 18.35
C GLY A 230 -18.16 25.95 17.09
N GLY A 231 -17.33 24.92 17.19
CA GLY A 231 -17.06 23.98 16.11
C GLY A 231 -16.04 22.94 16.52
N SER A 232 -15.58 22.20 15.53
CA SER A 232 -14.49 21.23 15.65
C SER A 232 -13.43 21.51 14.61
N ALA A 233 -12.21 21.05 14.87
CA ALA A 233 -11.09 21.17 13.94
C ALA A 233 -10.13 19.98 14.07
N ILE A 234 -9.56 19.58 12.92
CA ILE A 234 -8.51 18.56 12.82
C ILE A 234 -7.20 19.27 12.46
N PHE A 235 -6.19 19.09 13.30
CA PHE A 235 -4.85 19.63 13.06
C PHE A 235 -3.87 18.49 12.82
N THR A 236 -3.18 18.51 11.68
CA THR A 236 -2.10 17.56 11.38
C THR A 236 -0.73 18.11 11.75
N ASP A 237 -0.63 19.43 11.95
CA ASP A 237 0.60 20.11 12.32
C ASP A 237 0.82 20.13 13.84
N SER A 238 2.03 20.49 14.27
CA SER A 238 2.35 20.70 15.69
C SER A 238 1.75 22.01 16.22
N GLU A 239 1.61 23.01 15.36
CA GLU A 239 1.07 24.32 15.68
C GLU A 239 -0.39 24.38 15.23
N CYS A 240 -1.31 24.55 16.18
CA CYS A 240 -2.75 24.56 15.91
C CYS A 240 -3.28 25.98 16.05
N THR A 241 -3.86 26.52 14.98
CA THR A 241 -4.56 27.81 15.01
C THR A 241 -6.06 27.55 15.04
N ILE A 242 -6.72 27.88 16.15
CA ILE A 242 -8.15 27.64 16.28
C ILE A 242 -8.93 28.73 15.54
N PRO A 243 -9.92 28.36 14.70
CA PRO A 243 -10.76 29.34 14.02
C PRO A 243 -11.37 30.35 15.01
N GLY A 244 -11.04 31.62 14.81
CA GLY A 244 -11.54 32.71 15.62
C GLY A 244 -10.71 33.07 16.86
N LEU A 245 -9.52 32.49 17.09
CA LEU A 245 -8.56 33.03 18.07
C LEU A 245 -7.30 33.55 17.36
N ASN A 246 -6.72 34.62 17.91
CA ASN A 246 -5.41 35.12 17.47
C ASN A 246 -4.28 34.57 18.34
N GLY A 247 -3.79 33.39 17.97
CA GLY A 247 -2.61 32.77 18.55
C GLY A 247 -2.51 31.30 18.18
N ILE A 248 -1.48 30.65 18.72
CA ILE A 248 -1.15 29.25 18.40
C ILE A 248 -1.20 28.45 19.68
N ILE A 249 -1.78 27.25 19.61
CA ILE A 249 -1.62 26.24 20.65
C ILE A 249 -0.78 25.08 20.14
N ASN A 250 0.07 24.55 21.02
CA ASN A 250 0.96 23.44 20.73
C ASN A 250 0.76 22.34 21.77
N PRO A 251 -0.22 21.45 21.55
CA PRO A 251 -0.47 20.32 22.43
C PRO A 251 0.59 19.23 22.19
N LYS A 252 1.21 18.74 23.26
CA LYS A 252 2.28 17.74 23.24
C LYS A 252 1.94 16.55 24.13
N ARG A 253 2.35 15.36 23.69
CA ARG A 253 2.31 14.13 24.48
C ARG A 253 3.72 13.71 24.84
N ASP A 254 3.95 13.36 26.10
CA ASP A 254 5.25 12.86 26.54
C ASP A 254 5.34 11.33 26.43
N LYS A 255 6.50 10.78 26.80
CA LYS A 255 6.76 9.33 26.79
C LYS A 255 5.90 8.53 27.79
N PHE A 256 5.24 9.20 28.73
CA PHE A 256 4.39 8.62 29.76
C PHE A 256 2.91 8.82 29.44
N ASP A 257 2.57 9.16 28.19
CA ASP A 257 1.21 9.39 27.70
C ASP A 257 0.48 10.58 28.38
N ARG A 258 1.25 11.49 28.99
CA ARG A 258 0.70 12.70 29.61
C ARG A 258 0.60 13.81 28.56
N LEU A 259 -0.55 14.48 28.54
CA LEU A 259 -0.83 15.58 27.63
C LEU A 259 -0.55 16.94 28.27
N PHE A 260 0.15 17.79 27.53
CA PHE A 260 0.52 19.14 27.94
C PHE A 260 0.14 20.13 26.84
N LEU A 261 -0.33 21.30 27.25
CA LEU A 261 -0.66 22.38 26.34
C LEU A 261 0.31 23.55 26.54
N TYR A 262 0.88 24.00 25.43
CA TYR A 262 1.57 25.27 25.30
C TYR A 262 0.71 26.20 24.45
N ALA A 263 0.80 27.50 24.69
CA ALA A 263 0.12 28.52 23.91
C ALA A 263 1.03 29.74 23.71
N ASP A 264 1.08 30.22 22.48
CA ASP A 264 1.80 31.41 22.07
C ASP A 264 0.81 32.52 21.72
N ASN A 265 1.08 33.73 22.22
CA ASN A 265 0.20 34.91 22.10
C ASN A 265 -1.19 34.74 22.75
N MET A 266 -1.32 33.84 23.72
CA MET A 266 -2.58 33.53 24.41
C MET A 266 -2.32 33.05 25.85
N THR A 267 -3.34 33.17 26.71
CA THR A 267 -3.31 32.62 28.07
C THR A 267 -4.16 31.36 28.18
N ILE A 268 -3.68 30.38 28.93
CA ILE A 268 -4.40 29.14 29.27
C ILE A 268 -4.91 29.24 30.71
N ASP A 269 -6.20 28.96 30.93
CA ASP A 269 -6.86 28.95 32.25
C ASP A 269 -6.49 30.15 33.14
N GLU A 270 -6.74 31.36 32.64
CA GLU A 270 -6.51 32.60 33.40
C GLU A 270 -5.01 32.85 33.72
N GLY A 271 -4.11 32.32 32.89
CA GLY A 271 -2.67 32.61 32.96
C GLY A 271 -1.87 31.62 33.80
N LYS A 272 -2.30 30.35 33.87
CA LYS A 272 -1.50 29.29 34.51
C LYS A 272 -0.09 29.21 33.91
N ASN A 273 0.89 28.88 34.74
CA ASN A 273 2.25 28.60 34.29
C ASN A 273 2.25 27.45 33.29
N GLN A 274 2.86 27.68 32.13
CA GLN A 274 2.95 26.69 31.05
C GLN A 274 4.19 25.80 31.23
N PRO A 275 4.14 24.52 30.84
CA PRO A 275 3.01 23.81 30.23
C PRO A 275 1.86 23.53 31.19
N VAL A 276 0.63 23.57 30.66
CA VAL A 276 -0.57 23.18 31.41
C VAL A 276 -0.91 21.72 31.12
N SER A 277 -1.01 20.89 32.15
CA SER A 277 -1.47 19.51 32.01
C SER A 277 -2.94 19.47 31.61
N ILE A 278 -3.26 18.68 30.58
CA ILE A 278 -4.62 18.52 30.06
C ILE A 278 -4.98 17.03 29.97
N GLN A 279 -6.27 16.72 29.83
CA GLN A 279 -6.77 15.37 29.56
C GLN A 279 -7.80 15.45 28.42
N LEU A 280 -7.99 14.34 27.71
CA LEU A 280 -9.03 14.27 26.67
C LEU A 280 -10.42 14.51 27.30
N GLY A 281 -11.25 15.28 26.61
CA GLY A 281 -12.58 15.69 27.05
C GLY A 281 -12.61 16.83 28.08
N ASN A 282 -11.49 17.16 28.75
CA ASN A 282 -11.46 18.26 29.71
C ASN A 282 -11.50 19.61 28.99
N LEU A 283 -12.31 20.53 29.54
CA LEU A 283 -12.45 21.89 29.06
C LEU A 283 -11.26 22.74 29.51
N VAL A 284 -10.63 23.43 28.56
CA VAL A 284 -9.51 24.34 28.78
C VAL A 284 -9.90 25.73 28.29
N LYS A 285 -9.79 26.75 29.14
CA LYS A 285 -10.09 28.13 28.75
C LYS A 285 -8.88 28.74 28.07
N LEU A 286 -9.09 29.34 26.91
CA LEU A 286 -8.10 30.07 26.15
C LEU A 286 -8.54 31.52 25.99
N THR A 287 -7.63 32.46 26.20
CA THR A 287 -7.88 33.89 25.94
C THR A 287 -6.77 34.43 25.05
N ASP A 288 -7.14 35.04 23.92
CA ASP A 288 -6.16 35.64 23.02
C ASP A 288 -5.69 37.04 23.46
N SER A 289 -4.67 37.54 22.77
CA SER A 289 -4.09 38.88 23.00
C SER A 289 -5.07 40.04 22.80
N ILE A 290 -6.20 39.83 22.11
CA ILE A 290 -7.24 40.85 21.87
C ILE A 290 -8.39 40.71 22.90
N GLY A 291 -8.31 39.72 23.79
CA GLY A 291 -9.27 39.47 24.86
C GLY A 291 -10.43 38.54 24.48
N LYS A 292 -10.40 37.93 23.30
CA LYS A 292 -11.41 36.94 22.90
C LYS A 292 -11.18 35.63 23.63
N ARG A 293 -12.27 35.03 24.12
CA ARG A 293 -12.25 33.84 24.96
C ARG A 293 -12.91 32.67 24.27
N LEU A 294 -12.23 31.54 24.24
CA LEU A 294 -12.78 30.25 23.83
C LEU A 294 -12.53 29.22 24.92
N VAL A 295 -13.36 28.18 24.94
CA VAL A 295 -13.11 26.94 25.66
C VAL A 295 -12.86 25.84 24.65
N VAL A 296 -11.84 25.03 24.88
CA VAL A 296 -11.46 23.93 23.99
C VAL A 296 -11.46 22.61 24.74
N ALA A 297 -11.84 21.53 24.07
CA ALA A 297 -11.71 20.17 24.55
C ALA A 297 -11.07 19.30 23.46
N PHE A 298 -9.99 18.60 23.82
CA PHE A 298 -9.39 17.62 22.91
C PHE A 298 -10.22 16.35 22.93
N VAL A 299 -10.76 15.97 21.78
CA VAL A 299 -11.57 14.74 21.62
C VAL A 299 -10.66 13.55 21.38
N GLU A 300 -9.70 13.71 20.47
CA GLU A 300 -8.71 12.68 20.13
C GLU A 300 -7.33 13.33 20.01
N PHE A 301 -6.30 12.62 20.45
CA PHE A 301 -4.92 13.08 20.33
C PHE A 301 -4.03 11.93 19.87
N SER A 302 -3.30 12.18 18.79
CA SER A 302 -2.25 11.33 18.27
C SER A 302 -0.99 12.16 18.02
N ASP A 303 0.16 11.51 17.91
CA ASP A 303 1.40 12.17 17.49
C ASP A 303 1.27 12.84 16.12
N ILE A 304 0.32 12.39 15.31
CA ILE A 304 0.18 12.76 13.90
C ILE A 304 -0.97 13.73 13.65
N PHE A 305 -2.03 13.68 14.46
CA PHE A 305 -3.13 14.62 14.35
C PHE A 305 -3.77 14.88 15.71
N LYS A 306 -4.48 16.00 15.82
CA LYS A 306 -5.21 16.42 17.00
C LYS A 306 -6.62 16.79 16.57
N LEU A 307 -7.62 16.21 17.23
CA LEU A 307 -9.02 16.54 17.02
C LEU A 307 -9.52 17.26 18.26
N LEU A 308 -10.04 18.46 18.07
CA LEU A 308 -10.58 19.26 19.17
C LEU A 308 -11.94 19.84 18.82
N GLU A 309 -12.72 20.09 19.86
CA GLU A 309 -13.91 20.93 19.82
C GLU A 309 -13.59 22.25 20.53
N TYR A 310 -14.17 23.34 20.04
CA TYR A 310 -14.04 24.66 20.64
C TYR A 310 -15.39 25.36 20.71
N ARG A 311 -15.58 26.21 21.72
CA ARG A 311 -16.79 27.03 21.93
C ARG A 311 -16.41 28.40 22.42
N THR A 312 -17.12 29.41 21.96
CA THR A 312 -16.96 30.81 22.38
C THR A 312 -17.67 31.03 23.71
N ILE A 313 -17.06 31.82 24.59
CA ILE A 313 -17.58 32.15 25.91
C ILE A 313 -17.50 33.65 26.19
#